data_AF-A0A323TTS4-F1
#
_entry.id   AF-A0A323TTS4-F1
#
_cell.length_a   1.000
_cell.length_b   1.000
_cell.length_c   1.000
_cell.angle_alpha   90.00
_cell.angle_beta   90.00
_cell.angle_gamma   90.00
#
_symmetry.space_group_name_H-M   'P 1'
#
loop_
_entity.id
_entity.type
_entity.pdbx_description
1 polymer ?
#
loop_
_entity_poly.entity_id
_entity_poly.type
_entity_poly.pdbx_seq_one_letter_code
_entity_poly.pdbx_strand_id
1 'polypeptide(L)'
;MIKKVYIDGLFIALSYEAKKIFIKRDDIDIKFKEGREENKEILELIQGLGIDKVIGDYTISIDFEFMVLEIHKKYDFKVLRKLGKDDIEKIWTITMVEIDQLMTKEAQE
;
A
#
# COMPACT_ATOMS: atom_id res chain seq x y z
N MET A 1 -14.87 4.85 -7.32
CA MET A 1 -14.42 3.95 -8.41
C MET A 1 -13.24 4.52 -9.16
N ILE A 2 -13.37 5.68 -9.83
CA ILE A 2 -12.30 6.27 -10.64
C ILE A 2 -10.99 6.48 -9.84
N LYS A 3 -11.06 7.09 -8.63
CA LYS A 3 -9.88 7.31 -7.78
C LYS A 3 -9.16 6.02 -7.38
N LYS A 4 -9.89 4.92 -7.11
CA LYS A 4 -9.28 3.62 -6.73
C LYS A 4 -8.52 3.01 -7.90
N VAL A 5 -9.12 3.00 -9.11
CA VAL A 5 -8.49 2.48 -10.33
C VAL A 5 -7.20 3.24 -10.66
N TYR A 6 -7.19 4.57 -10.49
CA TYR A 6 -5.96 5.36 -10.67
C TYR A 6 -4.86 5.00 -9.66
N ILE A 7 -5.22 4.80 -8.39
CA ILE A 7 -4.25 4.38 -7.37
C ILE A 7 -3.72 2.98 -7.69
N ASP A 8 -4.60 2.03 -8.02
CA ASP A 8 -4.17 0.68 -8.43
C ASP A 8 -3.19 0.75 -9.63
N GLY A 9 -3.51 1.56 -10.65
CA GLY A 9 -2.61 1.81 -11.78
C GLY A 9 -1.23 2.36 -11.37
N LEU A 10 -1.18 3.27 -10.40
CA LEU A 10 0.08 3.78 -9.86
C LEU A 10 0.87 2.69 -9.12
N PHE A 11 0.19 1.85 -8.33
CA PHE A 11 0.84 0.74 -7.63
C PHE A 11 1.37 -0.32 -8.59
N ILE A 12 0.69 -0.57 -9.71
CA ILE A 12 1.21 -1.40 -10.80
C ILE A 12 2.51 -0.80 -11.34
N ALA A 13 2.51 0.48 -11.70
CA ALA A 13 3.71 1.15 -12.21
C ALA A 13 4.86 1.10 -11.19
N LEU A 14 4.57 1.38 -9.93
CA LEU A 14 5.52 1.29 -8.82
C LEU A 14 6.07 -0.12 -8.63
N SER A 15 5.30 -1.17 -8.90
CA SER A 15 5.79 -2.56 -8.79
C SER A 15 6.97 -2.84 -9.73
N TYR A 16 7.10 -2.09 -10.83
CA TYR A 16 8.24 -2.18 -11.73
C TYR A 16 9.48 -1.45 -11.22
N GLU A 17 9.29 -0.36 -10.46
CA GLU A 17 10.35 0.55 -10.00
C GLU A 17 10.81 0.29 -8.56
N ALA A 18 9.92 -0.18 -7.69
CA ALA A 18 10.14 -0.33 -6.25
C ALA A 18 10.26 -1.79 -5.81
N LYS A 19 11.12 -2.04 -4.82
CA LYS A 19 11.15 -3.30 -4.05
C LYS A 19 10.02 -3.31 -3.03
N LYS A 20 9.78 -2.18 -2.37
CA LYS A 20 8.85 -2.11 -1.24
C LYS A 20 8.26 -0.72 -1.06
N ILE A 21 7.01 -0.65 -0.61
CA ILE A 21 6.33 0.58 -0.18
C ILE A 21 5.92 0.41 1.27
N PHE A 22 6.20 1.43 2.08
CA PHE A 22 5.71 1.58 3.44
C PHE A 22 4.79 2.79 3.52
N ILE A 23 3.61 2.60 4.10
CA ILE A 23 2.60 3.64 4.26
C ILE A 23 2.21 3.66 5.73
N LYS A 24 2.36 4.81 6.37
CA LYS A 24 1.81 5.08 7.70
C LYS A 24 1.10 6.42 7.67
N ARG A 25 0.39 6.77 8.73
CA ARG A 25 -0.32 8.04 8.79
C ARG A 25 0.65 9.21 8.57
N ASP A 26 0.32 10.05 7.58
CA ASP A 26 1.06 11.25 7.18
C ASP A 26 2.47 11.00 6.60
N ASP A 27 2.84 9.76 6.25
CA ASP A 27 4.17 9.46 5.71
C ASP A 27 4.17 8.21 4.81
N ILE A 28 4.91 8.31 3.71
CA ILE A 28 5.04 7.26 2.70
C ILE A 28 6.52 7.14 2.35
N ASP A 29 7.08 5.94 2.53
CA ASP A 29 8.45 5.61 2.18
C ASP A 29 8.48 4.54 1.08
N ILE A 30 9.39 4.69 0.12
CA ILE A 30 9.51 3.80 -1.03
C ILE A 30 10.95 3.36 -1.16
N LYS A 31 11.17 2.04 -1.10
CA LYS A 31 12.46 1.42 -1.39
C LYS A 31 12.53 1.06 -2.87
N PHE A 32 13.28 1.83 -3.65
CA PHE A 32 13.48 1.59 -5.08
C PHE A 32 14.36 0.35 -5.36
N LYS A 33 14.23 -0.22 -6.56
CA LYS A 33 15.10 -1.31 -7.04
C LYS A 33 16.51 -0.80 -7.33
N GLU A 34 17.49 -1.70 -7.29
CA GLU A 34 18.86 -1.36 -7.66
C GLU A 34 18.94 -0.86 -9.11
N GLY A 35 19.71 0.20 -9.33
CA GLY A 35 19.81 0.87 -10.63
C GLY A 35 18.60 1.72 -11.00
N ARG A 36 17.62 1.89 -10.10
CA ARG A 36 16.53 2.87 -10.24
C ARG A 36 16.78 4.04 -9.29
N GLU A 37 16.75 5.25 -9.82
CA GLU A 37 16.84 6.47 -9.01
C GLU A 37 15.49 6.80 -8.38
N GLU A 38 15.52 7.43 -7.21
CA GLU A 38 14.32 7.98 -6.59
C GLU A 38 13.65 8.97 -7.54
N ASN A 39 12.41 8.69 -7.89
CA ASN A 39 11.62 9.57 -8.76
C ASN A 39 10.75 10.49 -7.91
N LYS A 40 11.16 11.76 -7.80
CA LYS A 40 10.45 12.80 -7.03
C LYS A 40 9.01 13.03 -7.52
N GLU A 41 8.75 12.94 -8.82
CA GLU A 41 7.39 13.13 -9.36
C GLU A 41 6.44 12.03 -8.90
N ILE A 42 6.93 10.78 -8.85
CA ILE A 42 6.15 9.64 -8.33
C ILE A 42 5.86 9.81 -6.83
N LEU A 43 6.84 10.30 -6.07
CA LEU A 43 6.68 10.58 -4.65
C LEU A 43 5.66 11.70 -4.40
N GLU A 44 5.74 12.80 -5.15
CA GLU A 44 4.77 13.89 -5.06
C GLU A 44 3.36 13.43 -5.46
N LEU A 45 3.26 12.60 -6.51
CA LEU A 45 1.99 12.02 -6.95
C LEU A 45 1.37 11.13 -5.86
N ILE A 46 2.15 10.21 -5.27
CA ILE A 46 1.62 9.28 -4.26
C ILE A 46 1.20 10.01 -2.99
N GLN A 47 1.98 11.00 -2.56
CA GLN A 47 1.64 11.86 -1.42
C GLN A 47 0.39 12.71 -1.71
N GLY A 48 0.27 13.25 -2.93
CA GLY A 48 -0.89 14.03 -3.36
C GLY A 48 -2.20 13.24 -3.42
N LEU A 49 -2.13 11.91 -3.56
CA LEU A 49 -3.32 11.05 -3.58
C LEU A 49 -3.98 10.91 -2.19
N GLY A 50 -3.23 11.18 -1.11
CA GLY A 50 -3.69 11.14 0.28
C GLY A 50 -4.01 9.73 0.76
N ILE A 51 -3.27 8.73 0.29
CA ILE A 51 -3.49 7.32 0.65
C ILE A 51 -3.09 7.02 2.10
N ASP A 52 -2.09 7.73 2.61
CA ASP A 52 -1.64 7.75 4.00
C ASP A 52 -2.73 8.21 4.99
N LYS A 53 -3.71 9.00 4.52
CA LYS A 53 -4.77 9.56 5.36
C LYS A 53 -5.97 8.64 5.51
N VAL A 54 -6.20 7.75 4.55
CA VAL A 54 -7.40 6.89 4.52
C VAL A 54 -7.19 5.55 5.24
N ILE A 55 -5.95 5.26 5.64
CA ILE A 55 -5.58 4.01 6.31
C ILE A 55 -5.68 4.11 7.84
N GLY A 56 -6.19 5.22 8.38
CA GLY A 56 -6.37 5.38 9.82
C GLY A 56 -5.06 5.33 10.61
N ASP A 57 -5.02 4.53 11.66
CA ASP A 57 -3.84 4.28 12.50
C ASP A 57 -3.12 2.96 12.16
N TYR A 58 -3.44 2.39 10.99
CA TYR A 58 -2.72 1.23 10.46
C TYR A 58 -1.42 1.66 9.76
N THR A 59 -0.50 0.71 9.68
CA THR A 59 0.73 0.77 8.88
C THR A 59 0.65 -0.33 7.84
N ILE A 60 0.91 -0.01 6.58
CA ILE A 60 0.90 -0.93 5.45
C ILE A 60 2.32 -1.09 4.90
N SER A 61 2.68 -2.33 4.60
CA SER A 61 3.90 -2.68 3.90
C SER A 61 3.54 -3.54 2.68
N ILE A 62 3.85 -3.06 1.48
CA ILE A 62 3.70 -3.81 0.23
C ILE A 62 5.08 -4.15 -0.28
N ASP A 63 5.42 -5.43 -0.23
CA ASP A 63 6.69 -5.96 -0.71
C ASP A 63 6.48 -6.57 -2.10
N PHE A 64 7.01 -5.91 -3.13
CA PHE A 64 6.89 -6.35 -4.53
C PHE A 64 7.89 -7.46 -4.88
N GLU A 65 8.98 -7.58 -4.14
CA GLU A 65 9.97 -8.65 -4.33
C GLU A 65 9.40 -9.99 -3.86
N PHE A 66 8.77 -9.99 -2.70
CA PHE A 66 8.11 -11.18 -2.16
C PHE A 66 6.63 -11.28 -2.52
N MET A 67 6.05 -10.27 -3.17
CA MET A 67 4.61 -10.19 -3.49
C MET A 67 3.76 -10.42 -2.24
N VAL A 68 3.93 -9.57 -1.23
CA VAL A 68 3.27 -9.68 0.07
C VAL A 68 2.72 -8.32 0.50
N LEU A 69 1.49 -8.32 1.01
CA LEU A 69 0.88 -7.23 1.76
C LEU A 69 0.91 -7.57 3.25
N GLU A 70 1.45 -6.67 4.05
CA GLU A 70 1.50 -6.78 5.51
C GLU A 70 0.84 -5.54 6.13
N ILE A 71 -0.02 -5.75 7.13
CA ILE A 71 -0.73 -4.67 7.84
C ILE A 71 -0.51 -4.82 9.34
N HIS A 72 -0.15 -3.72 9.96
CA HIS A 72 -0.02 -3.56 11.41
C HIS A 72 -0.94 -2.46 11.92
N LYS A 73 -1.28 -2.50 13.20
CA LYS A 73 -1.84 -1.38 13.93
C LYS A 73 -0.87 -1.03 15.06
N LYS A 74 -0.22 0.14 14.98
CA LYS A 74 0.96 0.46 15.81
C LYS A 74 2.04 -0.63 15.68
N TYR A 75 2.19 -1.48 16.70
CA TYR A 75 3.16 -2.59 16.76
C TYR A 75 2.50 -3.96 16.62
N ASP A 76 1.15 -4.01 16.58
CA ASP A 76 0.40 -5.25 16.52
C ASP A 76 0.24 -5.69 15.07
N PHE A 77 0.78 -6.87 14.76
CA PHE A 77 0.54 -7.55 13.50
C PHE A 77 -0.96 -7.87 13.32
N LYS A 78 -1.52 -7.56 12.14
CA LYS A 78 -2.93 -7.81 11.81
C LYS A 78 -3.12 -8.71 10.60
N VAL A 79 -2.37 -8.48 9.52
CA VAL A 79 -2.56 -9.21 8.25
C VAL A 79 -1.21 -9.51 7.60
N LEU A 80 -1.07 -10.74 7.09
CA LEU A 80 -0.05 -11.13 6.12
C LEU A 80 -0.77 -11.81 4.96
N ARG A 81 -0.73 -11.20 3.79
CA ARG A 81 -1.38 -11.69 2.58
C ARG A 81 -0.36 -11.88 1.46
N LYS A 82 -0.27 -13.09 0.93
CA LYS A 82 0.43 -13.35 -0.32
C LYS A 82 -0.38 -12.74 -1.48
N LEU A 83 0.28 -11.98 -2.33
CA LEU A 83 -0.28 -11.39 -3.54
C LEU A 83 0.03 -12.31 -4.73
N GLY A 84 -1.01 -12.68 -5.47
CA GLY A 84 -0.89 -13.39 -6.74
C GLY A 84 -0.51 -12.46 -7.89
N LYS A 85 -0.26 -13.04 -9.06
CA LYS A 85 0.03 -12.27 -10.28
C LYS A 85 -1.14 -11.34 -10.65
N ASP A 86 -2.37 -11.83 -10.52
CA ASP A 86 -3.58 -11.07 -10.87
C ASP A 86 -3.96 -10.03 -9.80
N ASP A 87 -3.37 -10.12 -8.60
CA ASP A 87 -3.59 -9.14 -7.52
C ASP A 87 -2.82 -7.84 -7.78
N ILE A 88 -1.80 -7.86 -8.65
CA ILE A 88 -0.95 -6.70 -8.93
C ILE A 88 -1.77 -5.52 -9.46
N GLU A 89 -2.84 -5.82 -10.21
CA GLU A 89 -3.72 -4.81 -10.79
C GLU A 89 -4.72 -4.20 -9.80
N LYS A 90 -4.75 -4.72 -8.57
CA LYS A 90 -5.76 -4.39 -7.57
C LYS A 90 -5.17 -4.25 -6.16
N ILE A 91 -3.86 -3.99 -6.05
CA ILE A 91 -3.15 -3.98 -4.76
C ILE A 91 -3.82 -3.03 -3.78
N TRP A 92 -4.09 -1.80 -4.20
CA TRP A 92 -4.70 -0.81 -3.32
C TRP A 92 -6.14 -1.15 -2.99
N THR A 93 -6.88 -1.67 -3.96
CA THR A 93 -8.23 -2.19 -3.72
C THR A 93 -8.22 -3.30 -2.67
N ILE A 94 -7.29 -4.25 -2.76
CA ILE A 94 -7.10 -5.33 -1.78
C ILE A 94 -6.75 -4.76 -0.41
N THR A 95 -5.77 -3.87 -0.34
CA THR A 95 -5.36 -3.21 0.91
C THR A 95 -6.55 -2.55 1.62
N MET A 96 -7.37 -1.81 0.89
CA MET A 96 -8.55 -1.15 1.48
C MET A 96 -9.62 -2.13 1.96
N VAL A 97 -9.77 -3.30 1.32
CA VAL A 97 -10.69 -4.35 1.79
C VAL A 97 -10.21 -4.94 3.10
N GLU A 98 -8.91 -5.23 3.24
CA GLU A 98 -8.34 -5.72 4.50
C GLU A 98 -8.51 -4.70 5.62
N ILE A 99 -8.24 -3.41 5.35
CA ILE A 99 -8.42 -2.32 6.32
C ILE A 99 -9.88 -2.18 6.76
N ASP A 100 -10.83 -2.19 5.82
CA ASP A 100 -12.27 -2.08 6.12
C ASP A 100 -12.76 -3.24 6.98
N GLN A 101 -12.29 -4.46 6.70
CA GLN A 101 -12.60 -5.63 7.53
C GLN A 101 -12.02 -5.53 8.94
N LEU A 102 -10.80 -5.01 9.09
CA LEU A 102 -10.20 -4.79 10.41
C LEU A 102 -10.97 -3.75 11.21
N MET A 103 -11.27 -2.59 10.60
CA MET A 103 -12.07 -1.54 11.25
C MET A 103 -13.45 -2.04 11.66
N THR A 104 -14.10 -2.85 10.81
CA THR A 104 -15.42 -3.43 11.11
C THR A 104 -15.36 -4.39 12.30
N LYS A 105 -14.32 -5.24 12.38
CA LYS A 105 -14.13 -6.17 13.49
C LYS A 105 -13.89 -5.42 14.80
N GLU A 106 -13.04 -4.40 14.80
CA GLU A 106 -12.74 -3.60 15.98
C GLU A 106 -13.94 -2.78 16.47
N ALA A 107 -14.86 -2.37 15.59
CA ALA A 107 -16.07 -1.67 16.00
C ALA A 107 -17.12 -2.58 16.67
N GLN A 108 -16.94 -3.90 16.59
CA GLN A 108 -17.82 -4.90 17.21
C GLN A 108 -17.30 -5.39 18.57
N GLU A 109 -16.07 -5.02 18.93
CA GLU A 109 -15.41 -5.33 20.21
C GLU A 109 -15.65 -4.22 21.25
#